data_AF-V4LJZ1-F1
#
_entry.id   AF-V4LJZ1-F1
#
_cell.length_a   1.000
_cell.length_b   1.000
_cell.length_c   1.000
_cell.angle_alpha   90.00
_cell.angle_beta   90.00
_cell.angle_gamma   90.00
#
_symmetry.space_group_name_H-M   'P 1'
#
loop_
_entity.id
_entity.type
_entity.pdbx_description
1 polymer ?
#
loop_
_entity_poly.entity_id
_entity_poly.type
_entity_poly.pdbx_seq_one_letter_code
_entity_poly.pdbx_strand_id
1 'polypeptide(L)'
;MYSGKLIFTQVLEYVPQHSFRRCVQRYQGNRYVKRFTCQDQFRAMAFAQLSYRESLRDIEAYLAAQQNKLYHMGIQGRVARSTLADANEQRDWRIYSPLT
;
A
#
# COMPACT_ATOMS: atom_id res chain seq x y z
N MET A 1 -6.57 -14.71 -19.05
CA MET A 1 -5.57 -14.79 -17.96
C MET A 1 -4.50 -13.74 -18.24
N TYR A 2 -4.23 -12.82 -17.31
CA TYR A 2 -3.10 -11.89 -17.48
C TYR A 2 -1.81 -12.68 -17.24
N SER A 3 -1.09 -12.98 -18.32
CA SER A 3 0.10 -13.83 -18.30
C SER A 3 1.37 -13.12 -17.80
N GLY A 4 1.27 -11.84 -17.45
CA GLY A 4 2.41 -10.98 -17.10
C GLY A 4 2.22 -10.22 -15.79
N LYS A 5 3.33 -9.74 -15.23
CA LYS A 5 3.36 -8.90 -14.03
C LYS A 5 2.75 -7.52 -14.33
N LEU A 6 1.85 -7.03 -13.49
CA LEU A 6 1.27 -5.69 -13.65
C LEU A 6 2.37 -4.63 -13.70
N ILE A 7 2.22 -3.61 -14.57
CA ILE A 7 3.15 -2.47 -14.64
C ILE A 7 3.34 -1.84 -13.27
N PHE A 8 2.26 -1.71 -12.49
CA PHE A 8 2.32 -1.26 -11.10
C PHE A 8 3.32 -2.05 -10.26
N THR A 9 3.25 -3.38 -10.33
CA THR A 9 4.14 -4.26 -9.56
C THR A 9 5.58 -4.16 -10.05
N GLN A 10 5.81 -3.91 -11.34
CA GLN A 10 7.15 -3.68 -11.91
C GLN A 10 7.74 -2.34 -11.43
N VAL A 11 6.94 -1.27 -11.44
CA VAL A 11 7.36 0.05 -10.91
C VAL A 11 7.74 -0.05 -9.43
N LEU A 12 7.01 -0.83 -8.65
CA LEU A 12 7.33 -1.04 -7.23
C LEU A 12 8.61 -1.86 -6.97
N GLU A 13 9.20 -2.51 -7.97
CA GLU A 13 10.49 -3.21 -7.80
C GLU A 13 11.66 -2.25 -7.61
N TYR A 14 11.54 -1.04 -8.14
CA TYR A 14 12.56 0.00 -7.98
C TYR A 14 12.57 0.63 -6.58
N VAL A 15 11.55 0.35 -5.77
CA VAL A 15 11.48 0.82 -4.38
C VAL A 15 12.48 0.03 -3.54
N PRO A 16 13.34 0.66 -2.73
CA PRO A 16 14.34 -0.03 -1.90
C PRO A 16 13.69 -0.81 -0.76
N GLN A 17 13.18 -2.01 -1.06
CA GLN A 17 12.38 -2.84 -0.14
C GLN A 17 13.12 -3.17 1.16
N HIS A 18 14.44 -3.34 1.11
CA HIS A 18 15.25 -3.60 2.30
C HIS A 18 15.26 -2.40 3.26
N SER A 19 15.47 -1.20 2.73
CA SER A 19 15.42 0.04 3.51
C SER A 19 14.03 0.27 4.08
N PHE A 20 12.98 0.03 3.28
CA PHE A 20 11.60 0.12 3.76
C PHE A 20 11.33 -0.81 4.94
N ARG A 21 11.68 -2.10 4.81
CA ARG A 21 11.49 -3.09 5.88
C ARG A 21 12.24 -2.71 7.15
N ARG A 22 13.46 -2.18 7.03
CA ARG A 22 14.25 -1.68 8.17
C ARG A 22 13.53 -0.53 8.88
N CYS A 23 12.92 0.39 8.14
CA CYS A 23 12.14 1.48 8.73
C CYS A 23 10.86 1.00 9.40
N VAL A 24 10.11 0.10 8.76
CA VAL A 24 8.90 -0.50 9.35
C VAL A 24 9.23 -1.18 10.68
N GLN A 25 10.36 -1.88 10.76
CA GLN A 25 10.84 -2.49 12.00
C GLN A 25 11.26 -1.44 13.04
N ARG A 26 12.06 -0.44 12.63
CA ARG A 26 12.55 0.64 13.51
C ARG A 26 11.44 1.42 14.20
N TYR A 27 10.39 1.77 13.45
CA TYR A 27 9.24 2.52 13.96
C TYR A 27 8.10 1.63 14.44
N GLN A 28 8.29 0.30 14.48
CA GLN A 28 7.27 -0.67 14.86
C GLN A 28 5.93 -0.47 14.10
N GLY A 29 5.98 -0.08 12.83
CA GLY A 29 4.78 0.34 12.06
C GLY A 29 3.73 -0.76 11.85
N ASN A 30 4.13 -2.02 12.02
CA ASN A 30 3.23 -3.18 12.00
C ASN A 30 2.85 -3.70 13.39
N ARG A 31 3.15 -2.97 14.47
CA ARG A 31 2.75 -3.37 15.82
C ARG A 31 1.22 -3.41 15.91
N TYR A 32 0.68 -4.52 16.43
CA TYR A 32 -0.76 -4.82 16.51
C TYR A 32 -1.50 -4.95 15.17
N VAL A 33 -0.80 -4.86 14.04
CA VAL A 33 -1.42 -5.00 12.71
C VAL A 33 -1.70 -6.48 12.42
N LYS A 34 -2.96 -6.78 12.07
CA LYS A 34 -3.39 -8.16 11.76
C LYS A 34 -3.40 -8.52 10.28
N ARG A 35 -3.86 -7.60 9.42
CA ARG A 35 -4.14 -7.91 8.00
C ARG A 35 -3.68 -6.86 7.01
N PHE A 36 -3.70 -5.58 7.38
CA PHE A 36 -3.35 -4.48 6.48
C PHE A 36 -2.00 -3.91 6.90
N THR A 37 -0.90 -4.37 6.34
CA THR A 37 0.48 -4.01 6.71
C THR A 37 0.90 -2.62 6.24
N CYS A 38 2.03 -2.10 6.73
CA CYS A 38 2.67 -0.89 6.19
C CYS A 38 2.94 -1.01 4.69
N GLN A 39 3.24 -2.23 4.23
CA GLN A 39 3.47 -2.53 2.82
C GLN A 39 2.15 -2.47 2.01
N ASP A 40 1.04 -2.97 2.56
CA ASP A 40 -0.28 -2.86 1.92
C ASP A 40 -0.71 -1.40 1.80
N GLN A 41 -0.52 -0.60 2.85
CA GLN A 41 -0.81 0.84 2.80
C GLN A 41 0.08 1.55 1.79
N PHE A 42 1.39 1.27 1.79
CA PHE A 42 2.30 1.87 0.82
C PHE A 42 1.84 1.59 -0.62
N ARG A 43 1.49 0.33 -0.92
CA ARG A 43 0.98 -0.06 -2.23
C ARG A 43 -0.33 0.63 -2.56
N ALA A 44 -1.28 0.71 -1.63
CA ALA A 44 -2.55 1.40 -1.84
C ALA A 44 -2.36 2.90 -2.12
N MET A 45 -1.50 3.57 -1.36
CA MET A 45 -1.21 5.00 -1.55
C MET A 45 -0.40 5.26 -2.82
N ALA A 46 0.60 4.44 -3.13
CA ALA A 46 1.34 4.56 -4.39
C ALA A 46 0.43 4.34 -5.60
N PHE A 47 -0.50 3.38 -5.51
CA PHE A 47 -1.51 3.17 -6.55
C PHE A 47 -2.42 4.38 -6.72
N ALA A 48 -2.85 4.99 -5.61
CA ALA A 48 -3.67 6.20 -5.63
C ALA A 48 -2.96 7.36 -6.36
N GLN A 49 -1.69 7.59 -6.03
CA GLN A 49 -0.89 8.63 -6.68
C GLN A 49 -0.73 8.40 -8.18
N LEU A 50 -0.41 7.15 -8.59
CA LEU A 50 -0.24 6.80 -10.01
C LEU A 50 -1.55 6.84 -10.81
N SER A 51 -2.70 6.67 -10.15
CA SER A 51 -4.02 6.71 -10.78
C SER A 51 -4.76 8.03 -10.56
N TYR A 52 -4.06 9.07 -10.06
CA TYR A 52 -4.59 10.40 -9.79
C TYR A 52 -5.87 10.37 -8.95
N ARG A 53 -5.91 9.53 -7.92
CA ARG A 53 -7.03 9.44 -6.97
C ARG A 53 -6.77 10.36 -5.79
N GLU A 54 -7.65 11.33 -5.61
CA GLU A 54 -7.47 12.39 -4.61
C GLU A 54 -8.21 12.13 -3.29
N SER A 55 -9.14 11.16 -3.24
CA SER A 55 -9.90 10.85 -2.03
C SER A 55 -9.77 9.38 -1.59
N LEU A 56 -9.78 9.14 -0.27
CA LEU A 56 -9.78 7.78 0.29
C LEU A 56 -10.99 6.95 -0.16
N ARG A 57 -12.13 7.61 -0.40
CA ARG A 57 -13.34 6.95 -0.90
C ARG A 57 -13.14 6.49 -2.35
N ASP A 58 -12.53 7.31 -3.20
CA ASP A 58 -12.26 6.93 -4.59
C ASP A 58 -11.22 5.82 -4.69
N ILE A 59 -10.20 5.86 -3.82
CA ILE A 59 -9.19 4.81 -3.71
C ILE A 59 -9.84 3.48 -3.32
N GLU A 60 -10.69 3.47 -2.29
CA GLU A 60 -11.44 2.28 -1.88
C GLU A 60 -12.34 1.77 -3.01
N ALA A 61 -13.16 2.64 -3.62
CA ALA A 61 -14.09 2.25 -4.68
C ALA A 61 -13.36 1.62 -5.87
N TYR A 62 -12.23 2.21 -6.28
CA TYR A 62 -11.43 1.68 -7.38
C TYR A 62 -10.78 0.34 -7.03
N LEU A 63 -10.13 0.23 -5.87
CA LEU A 63 -9.46 -1.01 -5.45
C LEU A 63 -10.47 -2.14 -5.18
N ALA A 64 -11.65 -1.81 -4.67
CA ALA A 64 -12.77 -2.75 -4.51
C ALA A 64 -13.28 -3.26 -5.86
N ALA A 65 -13.46 -2.37 -6.85
CA ALA A 65 -13.83 -2.77 -8.21
C ALA A 65 -12.77 -3.67 -8.87
N GLN A 66 -11.51 -3.55 -8.46
CA GLN A 66 -10.38 -4.30 -9.00
C GLN A 66 -9.89 -5.42 -8.06
N GLN A 67 -10.75 -5.94 -7.19
CA GLN A 67 -10.39 -6.92 -6.16
C GLN A 67 -9.60 -8.12 -6.70
N ASN A 68 -9.94 -8.61 -7.89
CA ASN A 68 -9.27 -9.74 -8.54
C ASN A 68 -7.79 -9.46 -8.89
N LYS A 69 -7.38 -8.19 -9.00
CA LYS A 69 -6.00 -7.81 -9.31
C LYS A 69 -5.19 -7.43 -8.06
N LEU A 70 -5.82 -7.26 -6.90
CA LEU A 70 -5.13 -6.85 -5.66
C LEU A 70 -4.01 -7.82 -5.28
N TYR A 71 -4.27 -9.12 -5.43
CA TYR A 71 -3.25 -10.15 -5.18
C TYR A 71 -2.01 -9.96 -6.07
N HIS A 72 -2.21 -9.68 -7.36
CA HIS A 72 -1.13 -9.42 -8.32
C HIS A 72 -0.44 -8.06 -8.10
N MET A 73 -1.11 -7.12 -7.43
CA MET A 73 -0.52 -5.86 -6.96
C MET A 73 0.26 -6.02 -5.64
N GLY A 74 0.20 -7.21 -5.02
CA GLY A 74 0.83 -7.49 -3.73
C GLY A 74 0.07 -6.89 -2.54
N ILE A 75 -1.21 -6.56 -2.70
CA ILE A 75 -2.06 -6.08 -1.60
C ILE A 75 -2.84 -7.29 -1.06
N GLN A 76 -2.56 -7.68 0.18
CA GLN A 76 -3.19 -8.84 0.83
C GLN A 76 -4.30 -8.41 1.80
N GLY A 77 -4.13 -7.25 2.45
CA GLY A 77 -5.13 -6.69 3.35
C GLY A 77 -6.37 -6.19 2.62
N ARG A 78 -7.54 -6.29 3.27
CA ARG A 78 -8.76 -5.63 2.78
C ARG A 78 -8.54 -4.11 2.83
N VAL A 79 -8.72 -3.45 1.69
CA VAL A 79 -8.66 -1.99 1.60
C VAL A 79 -10.06 -1.45 1.81
N ALA A 80 -10.30 -0.87 2.98
CA ALA A 80 -11.50 -0.13 3.29
C ALA A 80 -11.13 1.33 3.62
N ARG A 81 -12.05 2.28 3.42
CA ARG A 81 -11.78 3.70 3.70
C ARG A 81 -11.37 3.92 5.16
N SER A 82 -12.05 3.28 6.11
CA SER A 82 -11.69 3.36 7.54
C SER A 82 -10.29 2.81 7.78
N THR A 83 -9.96 1.66 7.21
CA THR A 83 -8.63 1.06 7.33
C THR A 83 -7.52 1.95 6.76
N LEU A 84 -7.78 2.64 5.65
CA LEU A 84 -6.83 3.61 5.09
C LEU A 84 -6.69 4.85 5.99
N ALA A 85 -7.81 5.37 6.50
CA ALA A 85 -7.80 6.52 7.41
C ALA A 85 -7.05 6.20 8.72
N ASP A 86 -7.42 5.10 9.38
CA ASP A 86 -6.77 4.64 10.62
C ASP A 86 -5.27 4.44 10.41
N ALA A 87 -4.87 3.83 9.30
CA ALA A 87 -3.47 3.61 8.98
C ALA A 87 -2.71 4.92 8.68
N ASN A 88 -3.36 5.92 8.06
CA ASN A 88 -2.76 7.23 7.81
C ASN A 88 -2.60 8.04 9.10
N GLU A 89 -3.53 7.91 10.06
CA GLU A 89 -3.48 8.62 11.34
C GLU A 89 -2.48 7.99 12.32
N GLN A 90 -2.43 6.65 12.40
CA GLN A 90 -1.69 5.95 13.45
C GLN A 90 -0.23 5.65 13.09
N ARG A 91 0.13 5.58 11.81
CA ARG A 91 1.48 5.18 11.40
C ARG A 91 2.40 6.37 11.26
N ASP A 92 3.61 6.21 11.80
CA ASP A 92 4.65 7.21 11.68
C ASP A 92 5.03 7.42 10.21
N TRP A 93 4.83 8.63 9.71
CA TRP A 93 5.14 9.01 8.33
C TRP A 93 6.61 8.79 7.97
N ARG A 94 7.53 8.81 8.96
CA ARG A 94 8.97 8.57 8.77
C ARG A 94 9.28 7.17 8.25
N ILE A 95 8.33 6.24 8.34
CA ILE A 95 8.43 4.92 7.72
C ILE A 95 8.56 5.05 6.19
N TYR A 96 7.90 6.04 5.60
CA TYR A 96 7.80 6.22 4.15
C TYR A 96 8.79 7.24 3.59
N SER A 97 9.32 8.15 4.42
CA SER A 97 10.25 9.21 4.01
C SER A 97 11.51 8.75 3.26
N PRO A 98 12.11 7.58 3.53
CA PRO A 98 13.29 7.13 2.76
C PRO A 98 12.96 6.61 1.36
N LEU A 99 11.68 6.61 0.97
CA LEU A 99 11.21 6.13 -0.33
C LEU A 99 10.93 7.27 -1.32
N THR A 100 10.97 8.52 -0.86
CA THR A 100 10.89 9.76 -1.64
C THR A 100 12.28 10.32 -1.83
#